data_AF-A0A1M5JWE0-F1
#
_entry.id   AF-A0A1M5JWE0-F1
#
_cell.length_a   1.000
_cell.length_b   1.000
_cell.length_c   1.000
_cell.angle_alpha   90.00
_cell.angle_beta   90.00
_cell.angle_gamma   90.00
#
_symmetry.space_group_name_H-M   'P 1'
#
loop_
_entity.id
_entity.type
_entity.pdbx_description
1 polymer ?
#
loop_
_entity_poly.entity_id
_entity_poly.type
_entity_poly.pdbx_seq_one_letter_code
_entity_poly.pdbx_strand_id
1 'polypeptide(L)'
;MINYKDFKNFIREVKDDNIFNIKIEICSMIDFFDGDKYLVQESIDYARQNSNFKIENHIDFPVDIELSTAEDYYAYEKGLLLDNFSQERVAKVMELYHQLPKLEVVEEEKKVTKNNTKAISDTQIVIAGVTILALALIAYKCLK
;
A
#
# COMPACT_ATOMS: atom_id res chain seq x y z
N MET A 1 6.05 -3.14 17.38
CA MET A 1 4.70 -2.83 16.91
C MET A 1 4.83 -1.70 15.91
N ILE A 2 4.45 -1.94 14.65
CA ILE A 2 4.53 -0.95 13.56
C ILE A 2 3.41 0.08 13.80
N ASN A 3 3.69 1.36 13.61
CA ASN A 3 2.69 2.44 13.68
C ASN A 3 2.94 3.49 12.58
N TYR A 4 2.04 4.47 12.44
CA TYR A 4 2.08 5.48 11.38
C TYR A 4 3.37 6.34 11.37
N LYS A 5 4.05 6.50 12.51
CA LYS A 5 5.28 7.29 12.62
C LYS A 5 6.48 6.60 11.97
N ASP A 6 6.39 5.28 11.74
CA ASP A 6 7.40 4.51 11.03
C ASP A 6 7.41 4.83 9.51
N PHE A 7 6.32 5.42 9.00
CA PHE A 7 6.15 5.77 7.59
C PHE A 7 6.58 7.21 7.33
N LYS A 8 7.89 7.40 7.13
CA LYS A 8 8.48 8.73 6.87
C LYS A 8 7.86 9.46 5.68
N ASN A 9 7.45 8.72 4.64
CA ASN A 9 6.82 9.32 3.47
C ASN A 9 5.47 9.94 3.84
N PHE A 10 4.55 9.17 4.43
CA PHE A 10 3.31 9.69 5.01
C PHE A 10 3.50 10.94 5.86
N ILE A 11 4.42 10.93 6.83
CA ILE A 11 4.67 12.10 7.69
C ILE A 11 5.11 13.33 6.87
N ARG A 12 5.94 13.12 5.84
CA ARG A 12 6.36 14.18 4.93
C ARG A 12 5.18 14.72 4.14
N GLU A 13 4.37 13.85 3.52
CA GLU A 13 3.23 14.26 2.70
C GLU A 13 2.16 15.00 3.53
N VAL A 14 1.97 14.62 4.80
CA VAL A 14 1.11 15.35 5.74
C VAL A 14 1.64 16.77 5.99
N LYS A 15 2.94 16.92 6.22
CA LYS A 15 3.56 18.24 6.44
C LYS A 15 3.56 19.12 5.18
N ASP A 16 3.74 18.50 4.02
CA ASP A 16 3.71 19.17 2.72
C ASP A 16 2.27 19.42 2.23
N ASP A 17 1.26 19.01 3.01
CA ASP A 17 -0.17 19.15 2.72
C ASP A 17 -0.60 18.54 1.38
N ASN A 18 0.07 17.46 0.96
CA ASN A 18 -0.21 16.79 -0.31
C ASN A 18 -1.34 15.78 -0.14
N ILE A 19 -2.58 16.26 -0.22
CA ILE A 19 -3.80 15.47 0.07
C ILE A 19 -3.88 14.18 -0.74
N PHE A 20 -3.51 14.21 -2.02
CA PHE A 20 -3.54 13.03 -2.87
C PHE A 20 -2.57 11.95 -2.38
N ASN A 21 -1.33 12.33 -2.08
CA ASN A 21 -0.34 11.38 -1.56
C ASN A 21 -0.67 10.90 -0.14
N ILE A 22 -1.27 11.75 0.70
CA ILE A 22 -1.79 11.32 2.01
C ILE A 22 -2.79 10.17 1.85
N LYS A 23 -3.74 10.27 0.90
CA LYS A 23 -4.71 9.19 0.61
C LYS A 23 -4.00 7.89 0.18
N ILE A 24 -3.02 7.99 -0.73
CA ILE A 24 -2.24 6.83 -1.20
C ILE A 24 -1.52 6.14 -0.05
N GLU A 25 -0.88 6.92 0.82
CA GLU A 25 -0.14 6.39 1.96
C GLU A 25 -1.07 5.70 2.96
N ILE A 26 -2.20 6.31 3.32
CA ILE A 26 -3.19 5.68 4.22
C ILE A 26 -3.76 4.40 3.59
N CYS A 27 -4.06 4.44 2.29
CA CYS A 27 -4.52 3.27 1.54
C CYS A 27 -3.50 2.12 1.57
N SER A 28 -2.21 2.42 1.48
CA SER A 28 -1.13 1.43 1.60
C SER A 28 -0.97 0.92 3.05
N MET A 29 -1.14 1.81 4.04
CA MET A 29 -1.06 1.45 5.45
C MET A 29 -2.11 0.43 5.88
N ILE A 30 -3.27 0.37 5.21
CA ILE A 30 -4.26 -0.69 5.44
C ILE A 30 -3.61 -2.07 5.29
N ASP A 31 -2.78 -2.28 4.27
CA ASP A 31 -2.07 -3.55 4.07
C ASP A 31 -0.98 -3.76 5.13
N PHE A 32 -0.19 -2.74 5.42
CA PHE A 32 0.92 -2.84 6.37
C PHE A 32 0.47 -3.05 7.83
N PHE A 33 -0.72 -2.55 8.18
CA PHE A 33 -1.33 -2.74 9.49
C PHE A 33 -2.22 -3.98 9.54
N ASP A 34 -2.21 -4.84 8.51
CA ASP A 34 -3.07 -6.03 8.44
C ASP A 34 -4.58 -5.68 8.63
N GLY A 35 -4.98 -4.52 8.13
CA GLY A 35 -6.32 -3.97 8.29
C GLY A 35 -6.70 -3.62 9.74
N ASP A 36 -5.74 -3.39 10.63
CA ASP A 36 -6.02 -2.97 12.01
C ASP A 36 -6.70 -1.60 12.03
N LYS A 37 -7.98 -1.61 12.41
CA LYS A 37 -8.83 -0.42 12.46
C LYS A 37 -8.26 0.69 13.34
N TYR A 38 -7.64 0.35 14.47
CA TYR A 38 -7.11 1.35 15.39
C TYR A 38 -5.91 2.07 14.77
N LEU A 39 -4.95 1.32 14.21
CA LEU A 39 -3.77 1.90 13.58
C LEU A 39 -4.12 2.71 12.33
N VAL A 40 -5.05 2.24 11.50
CA VAL A 40 -5.52 2.99 10.33
C VAL A 40 -6.23 4.29 10.77
N GLN A 41 -7.06 4.24 11.82
CA GLN A 41 -7.74 5.42 12.32
C GLN A 41 -6.76 6.44 12.94
N GLU A 42 -5.73 5.98 13.65
CA GLU A 42 -4.67 6.87 14.15
C GLU A 42 -3.97 7.62 13.02
N SER A 43 -3.67 6.95 11.90
CA SER A 43 -3.10 7.62 10.71
C SER A 43 -4.05 8.67 10.15
N ILE A 44 -5.33 8.34 10.00
CA ILE A 44 -6.35 9.28 9.50
C ILE A 44 -6.45 10.50 10.42
N ASP A 45 -6.52 10.28 11.73
CA ASP A 45 -6.64 11.37 12.70
C ASP A 45 -5.39 12.24 12.73
N TYR A 46 -4.21 11.65 12.60
CA TYR A 46 -2.97 12.40 12.44
C TYR A 46 -2.99 13.31 11.20
N ALA A 47 -3.40 12.78 10.04
CA ALA A 47 -3.51 13.59 8.82
C ALA A 47 -4.49 14.75 9.00
N ARG A 48 -5.69 14.49 9.53
CA ARG A 48 -6.72 15.52 9.76
C ARG A 48 -6.29 16.63 10.72
N GLN A 49 -5.43 16.31 11.69
CA GLN A 49 -4.97 17.28 12.69
C GLN A 49 -3.79 18.12 12.19
N ASN A 50 -3.05 17.65 11.18
CA ASN A 50 -1.76 18.24 10.79
C ASN A 50 -1.73 18.70 9.33
N SER A 51 -2.82 18.54 8.58
CA SER A 51 -2.95 19.01 7.19
C SER A 51 -4.40 19.42 6.89
N ASN A 52 -4.67 19.85 5.65
CA ASN A 52 -6.02 20.13 5.16
C ASN A 52 -6.80 18.87 4.76
N PHE A 53 -6.27 17.69 5.06
CA PHE A 53 -6.92 16.42 4.78
C PHE A 53 -8.29 16.33 5.46
N LYS A 54 -9.30 15.94 4.69
CA LYS A 54 -10.67 15.76 5.17
C LYS A 54 -11.22 14.43 4.69
N ILE A 55 -12.00 13.80 5.56
CA ILE A 55 -12.88 12.71 5.16
C ILE A 55 -14.04 13.31 4.39
N GLU A 56 -14.35 12.70 3.27
CA GLU A 56 -15.41 13.12 2.37
C GLU A 56 -16.72 12.40 2.71
N ASN A 57 -17.84 12.96 2.25
CA ASN A 57 -19.11 12.25 2.27
C ASN A 57 -19.04 11.05 1.32
N HIS A 58 -19.67 9.95 1.70
CA HIS A 58 -19.75 8.78 0.84
C HIS A 58 -20.49 9.08 -0.47
N ILE A 59 -19.92 8.59 -1.57
CA ILE A 59 -20.52 8.63 -2.90
C ILE A 59 -20.57 7.21 -3.44
N ASP A 60 -21.77 6.75 -3.82
CA ASP A 60 -21.95 5.50 -4.54
C ASP A 60 -21.44 5.63 -5.98
N PHE A 61 -20.63 4.68 -6.42
CA PHE A 61 -20.17 4.59 -7.80
C PHE A 61 -20.92 3.43 -8.49
N PRO A 62 -21.44 3.63 -9.70
CA PRO A 62 -22.01 2.53 -10.45
C PRO A 62 -20.92 1.49 -10.75
N VAL A 63 -21.25 0.21 -10.52
CA VAL A 63 -20.38 -0.90 -10.83
C VAL A 63 -20.63 -1.31 -12.28
N ASP A 64 -19.79 -0.78 -13.18
CA ASP A 64 -19.88 -1.05 -14.63
C ASP A 64 -19.00 -2.26 -15.07
N ILE A 65 -18.39 -2.96 -14.11
CA ILE A 65 -17.49 -4.08 -14.33
C ILE A 65 -17.97 -5.33 -13.59
N GLU A 66 -17.71 -6.50 -14.14
CA GLU A 66 -17.97 -7.76 -13.46
C GLU A 66 -16.89 -7.99 -12.39
N LEU A 67 -17.33 -8.07 -11.12
CA LEU A 67 -16.47 -8.37 -9.98
C LEU A 67 -16.80 -9.78 -9.50
N SER A 68 -15.82 -10.68 -9.51
CA SER A 68 -16.06 -12.12 -9.32
C SER A 68 -15.35 -12.71 -8.11
N THR A 69 -14.28 -12.07 -7.64
CA THR A 69 -13.44 -12.53 -6.54
C THR A 69 -13.28 -11.47 -5.46
N ALA A 70 -12.95 -11.87 -4.23
CA ALA A 70 -12.68 -10.93 -3.14
C ALA A 70 -11.54 -9.97 -3.48
N GLU A 71 -10.54 -10.45 -4.23
CA GLU A 71 -9.44 -9.67 -4.79
C GLU A 71 -9.94 -8.58 -5.75
N ASP A 72 -10.88 -8.91 -6.65
CA ASP A 72 -11.48 -7.94 -7.57
C ASP A 72 -12.21 -6.84 -6.81
N TYR A 73 -13.07 -7.22 -5.85
CA TYR A 73 -13.80 -6.28 -5.00
C TYR A 73 -12.85 -5.41 -4.17
N TYR A 74 -11.81 -6.01 -3.59
CA TYR A 74 -10.80 -5.28 -2.83
C TYR A 74 -10.08 -4.26 -3.70
N ALA A 75 -9.57 -4.66 -4.86
CA ALA A 75 -8.87 -3.77 -5.78
C ALA A 75 -9.78 -2.62 -6.27
N TYR A 76 -11.04 -2.92 -6.56
CA TYR A 76 -12.03 -1.93 -6.98
C TYR A 76 -12.29 -0.89 -5.89
N GLU A 77 -12.67 -1.31 -4.68
CA GLU A 77 -12.93 -0.39 -3.56
C GLU A 77 -11.68 0.39 -3.15
N LYS A 78 -10.51 -0.23 -3.23
CA LYS A 78 -9.23 0.42 -2.95
C LYS A 78 -8.92 1.54 -3.95
N GLY A 79 -9.21 1.32 -5.24
CA GLY A 79 -9.11 2.37 -6.27
C GLY A 79 -10.08 3.51 -6.00
N LEU A 80 -11.34 3.17 -5.76
CA LEU A 80 -12.39 4.13 -5.43
C LEU A 80 -12.12 4.93 -4.14
N LEU A 81 -11.34 4.39 -3.20
CA LEU A 81 -10.97 5.09 -1.97
C LEU A 81 -10.11 6.33 -2.25
N LEU A 82 -9.30 6.31 -3.30
CA LEU A 82 -8.50 7.46 -3.71
C LEU A 82 -9.38 8.58 -4.28
N ASP A 83 -10.40 8.20 -5.04
CA ASP A 83 -11.35 9.13 -5.67
C ASP A 83 -12.34 9.73 -4.67
N ASN A 84 -12.87 8.93 -3.75
CA ASN A 84 -13.74 9.39 -2.66
C ASN A 84 -13.36 8.75 -1.32
N PHE A 85 -12.63 9.52 -0.52
CA PHE A 85 -12.08 9.06 0.75
C PHE A 85 -13.11 9.25 1.89
N SER A 86 -14.08 8.34 1.95
CA SER A 86 -15.16 8.30 2.95
C SER A 86 -14.90 7.25 4.05
N GLN A 87 -15.52 7.41 5.24
CA GLN A 87 -15.36 6.42 6.32
C GLN A 87 -15.90 5.06 5.92
N GLU A 88 -17.03 5.05 5.22
CA GLU A 88 -17.72 3.88 4.71
C GLU A 88 -16.81 3.09 3.77
N ARG A 89 -16.11 3.79 2.86
CA ARG A 89 -15.18 3.14 1.94
C ARG A 89 -13.92 2.65 2.63
N VAL A 90 -13.35 3.40 3.58
CA VAL A 90 -12.23 2.91 4.39
C VAL A 90 -12.61 1.62 5.12
N ALA A 91 -13.79 1.59 5.75
CA ALA A 91 -14.31 0.41 6.43
C ALA A 91 -14.47 -0.77 5.45
N LYS A 92 -15.02 -0.51 4.26
CA LYS A 92 -15.22 -1.54 3.24
C LYS A 92 -13.91 -2.13 2.73
N VAL A 93 -12.90 -1.30 2.48
CA VAL A 93 -11.57 -1.75 2.05
C VAL A 93 -10.91 -2.63 3.12
N MET A 94 -11.01 -2.26 4.41
CA MET A 94 -10.50 -3.11 5.50
C MET A 94 -11.25 -4.44 5.61
N GLU A 95 -12.59 -4.41 5.48
CA GLU A 95 -13.43 -5.62 5.49
C GLU A 95 -13.02 -6.59 4.36
N LEU A 96 -12.85 -6.07 3.14
CA LEU A 96 -12.45 -6.86 1.98
C LEU A 96 -11.01 -7.37 2.10
N TYR A 97 -10.10 -6.56 2.65
CA TYR A 97 -8.73 -6.98 2.92
C TYR A 97 -8.69 -8.23 3.82
N HIS A 98 -9.51 -8.29 4.86
CA HIS A 98 -9.59 -9.46 5.76
C HIS A 98 -10.21 -10.71 5.11
N GLN A 99 -10.86 -10.58 3.96
CA GLN A 99 -11.38 -11.72 3.19
C GLN A 99 -10.33 -12.31 2.24
N LEU A 100 -9.22 -11.61 2.00
CA LEU A 100 -8.17 -12.08 1.12
C LEU A 100 -7.42 -13.27 1.73
N PRO A 101 -6.97 -14.23 0.91
CA PRO A 101 -6.12 -15.31 1.37
C PRO A 101 -4.80 -14.72 1.89
N LYS A 102 -4.57 -14.82 3.20
CA LYS A 102 -3.29 -14.44 3.80
C LYS A 102 -2.23 -15.42 3.33
N LEU A 103 -1.19 -14.94 2.66
CA LEU A 103 -0.01 -15.74 2.42
C LEU A 103 0.60 -16.06 3.80
N GLU A 104 0.57 -17.33 4.20
CA GLU A 104 1.37 -17.78 5.33
C GLU A 104 2.83 -17.51 4.98
N VAL A 105 3.41 -16.46 5.59
CA VAL A 105 4.85 -16.28 5.58
C VAL A 105 5.38 -17.45 6.40
N VAL A 106 5.87 -18.48 5.72
CA VAL A 106 6.67 -19.53 6.37
C VAL A 106 7.85 -18.80 7.00
N GLU A 107 7.79 -18.58 8.31
CA GLU A 107 8.93 -18.13 9.08
C GLU A 107 9.99 -19.22 8.93
N GLU A 108 10.94 -19.04 8.02
CA GLU A 108 12.19 -19.79 8.08
C GLU A 108 12.84 -19.46 9.42
N GLU A 109 12.60 -20.31 10.42
CA GLU A 109 13.32 -20.31 11.69
C GLU A 109 14.81 -20.25 11.37
N LYS A 110 15.41 -19.07 11.56
CA LYS A 110 16.85 -18.88 11.53
C LYS A 110 17.47 -19.70 12.66
N LYS A 111 17.74 -20.98 12.42
CA LYS A 111 18.75 -21.73 13.15
C LYS A 111 20.11 -21.15 12.79
N VAL A 112 20.50 -20.14 13.56
CA VAL A 112 21.87 -19.63 13.64
C VAL A 112 22.76 -20.78 14.09
N THR A 113 23.28 -21.54 13.15
CA THR A 113 24.51 -22.30 13.36
C THR A 113 25.65 -21.39 12.92
N LYS A 114 26.29 -20.74 13.90
CA LYS A 114 27.60 -20.13 13.70
C LYS A 114 28.53 -21.22 13.15
N ASN A 115 28.98 -21.06 11.91
CA ASN A 115 30.35 -21.39 11.49
C ASN A 115 30.66 -20.81 10.10
N ASN A 116 31.67 -19.93 10.10
CA ASN A 116 32.59 -19.58 9.00
C ASN A 116 32.05 -18.92 7.72
N THR A 117 32.28 -17.60 7.64
CA THR A 117 32.88 -16.87 6.51
C THR A 117 32.85 -17.53 5.12
N LYS A 118 32.00 -17.04 4.21
CA LYS A 118 32.39 -16.45 2.91
C LYS A 118 31.20 -16.05 2.03
N ALA A 119 31.38 -14.88 1.42
CA ALA A 119 30.91 -14.43 0.11
C ALA A 119 29.40 -14.22 -0.14
N ILE A 120 29.09 -12.93 -0.29
CA ILE A 120 27.92 -12.38 -0.99
C ILE A 120 27.81 -13.05 -2.37
N SER A 121 26.62 -13.56 -2.70
CA SER A 121 26.32 -14.09 -4.04
C SER A 121 25.79 -12.96 -4.91
N ASP A 122 26.63 -12.49 -5.83
CA ASP A 122 26.39 -11.40 -6.79
C ASP A 122 25.26 -11.67 -7.82
N THR A 123 24.47 -12.73 -7.67
CA THR A 123 23.45 -13.12 -8.65
C THR A 123 22.11 -12.39 -8.45
N GLN A 124 21.80 -11.92 -7.23
CA GLN A 124 20.50 -11.28 -6.96
C GLN A 124 20.44 -9.78 -7.30
N ILE A 125 21.58 -9.11 -7.47
CA ILE A 125 21.63 -7.68 -7.83
C ILE A 125 21.48 -7.47 -9.35
N VAL A 126 21.80 -8.47 -10.17
CA VAL A 126 21.76 -8.33 -11.64
C VAL A 126 20.33 -8.39 -12.20
N ILE A 127 19.41 -9.09 -11.54
CA ILE A 127 18.03 -9.27 -12.07
C ILE A 127 17.19 -7.99 -11.91
N ALA A 128 17.45 -7.16 -10.89
CA ALA A 128 16.74 -5.89 -10.70
C ALA A 128 17.22 -4.76 -11.63
N GLY A 129 18.47 -4.82 -12.13
CA GLY A 129 19.04 -3.78 -13.00
C GLY A 129 18.67 -3.93 -14.48
N VAL A 130 18.46 -5.15 -14.97
CA VAL A 130 18.24 -5.43 -16.40
C VAL A 130 16.81 -5.09 -16.86
N THR A 131 15.81 -5.18 -15.97
CA THR A 131 14.40 -4.87 -16.28
C THR A 131 14.16 -3.37 -16.51
N ILE A 132 14.86 -2.49 -15.80
CA ILE A 132 14.71 -1.03 -15.94
C ILE A 132 15.28 -0.53 -17.28
N LEU A 133 16.39 -1.09 -17.75
CA LEU A 133 17.01 -0.71 -19.03
C LEU A 133 16.20 -1.20 -20.24
N ALA A 134 15.55 -2.36 -20.15
CA ALA A 134 14.71 -2.88 -21.22
C ALA A 134 13.44 -2.02 -21.43
N LEU A 135 12.80 -1.57 -20.34
CA LEU A 135 11.62 -0.70 -20.43
C LEU A 135 11.95 0.70 -20.97
N ALA A 136 13.10 1.27 -20.59
CA ALA A 136 13.55 2.57 -21.09
C ALA A 136 13.84 2.54 -22.62
N LEU A 137 14.42 1.45 -23.13
CA LEU A 137 14.70 1.29 -24.57
C LEU A 137 13.43 1.10 -25.39
N ILE A 138 12.43 0.38 -24.87
CA ILE A 138 11.12 0.22 -25.52
C ILE A 138 10.39 1.57 -25.56
N ALA A 139 10.36 2.32 -24.45
CA ALA A 139 9.75 3.64 -24.40
C ALA A 139 10.41 4.63 -25.38
N TYR A 140 11.74 4.63 -25.49
CA TYR A 140 12.46 5.50 -26.43
C TYR A 140 12.17 5.18 -27.90
N LYS A 141 11.98 3.90 -28.25
CA LYS A 141 11.60 3.49 -29.61
C LYS A 141 10.14 3.80 -29.97
N CYS A 142 9.24 3.89 -28.99
CA CYS A 142 7.84 4.26 -29.23
C CYS A 142 7.61 5.78 -29.34
N LEU A 143 8.56 6.60 -28.88
CA LEU A 143 8.51 8.07 -28.91
C LEU A 143 9.16 8.70 -30.15
N LYS A 144 9.70 7.90 -31.07
CA LYS A 144 10.38 8.35 -32.30
C LYS A 144 9.84 7.62 -33.52
#